data_AF-A0A2K4YHD5-F1
#
_entry.id   AF-A0A2K4YHD5-F1
#
_cell.length_a   1.000
_cell.length_b   1.000
_cell.length_c   1.000
_cell.angle_alpha   90.00
_cell.angle_beta   90.00
_cell.angle_gamma   90.00
#
_symmetry.space_group_name_H-M   'P 1'
#
loop_
_entity.id
_entity.type
_entity.pdbx_description
1 polymer ?
#
loop_
_entity_poly.entity_id
_entity_poly.type
_entity_poly.pdbx_seq_one_letter_code
_entity_poly.pdbx_strand_id
1 'polypeptide(L)'
;MADEIDADSSPDGNHHTGKVDAEAPDRGLRQFWQKVPPGLRTVLPLALLVSVVIVGFYNWVRPSRDDWSHLPDRLVCQMQSVTRPPPALVVDSVGVSHPRADVLRLVVHFAQPLPAAPSYQLTYRLANNGTPFAVLTQRPGSDDLAISNTRSDGSDIRTDLGTHARRTAPDTVEMTLNLPKFGIQKDFVSPTLAVSSQLDARGGEPMAYALQVCHG
;
A
#
# COMPACT_ATOMS: atom_id res chain seq x y z
N MET A 1 -2.23 87.60 18.84
CA MET A 1 -1.35 88.58 19.50
C MET A 1 -1.54 88.37 20.99
N ALA A 2 -0.45 88.33 21.75
CA ALA A 2 -0.40 88.15 23.22
C ALA A 2 -0.94 86.78 23.75
N ASP A 3 -0.40 86.19 24.81
CA ASP A 3 0.95 86.41 25.38
C ASP A 3 1.42 85.21 26.23
N GLU A 4 2.71 85.29 26.58
CA GLU A 4 3.47 84.46 27.52
C GLU A 4 3.81 85.32 28.79
N ILE A 5 4.12 84.83 29.99
CA ILE A 5 4.50 83.49 30.51
C ILE A 5 3.92 83.34 31.95
N ASP A 6 3.96 82.13 32.53
CA ASP A 6 4.15 81.85 33.98
C ASP A 6 3.09 82.27 35.03
N ALA A 7 3.01 81.69 36.23
CA ALA A 7 3.39 80.37 36.77
C ALA A 7 2.85 80.28 38.23
N ASP A 8 2.52 79.08 38.74
CA ASP A 8 3.04 78.60 40.05
C ASP A 8 2.67 77.13 40.36
N SER A 9 3.58 76.44 41.06
CA SER A 9 3.42 75.29 41.98
C SER A 9 2.66 74.00 41.51
N SER A 10 3.29 72.84 41.26
CA SER A 10 4.16 71.97 42.12
C SER A 10 3.37 70.98 43.02
N PRO A 11 3.79 69.71 43.26
CA PRO A 11 4.59 68.79 42.41
C PRO A 11 4.12 67.30 42.43
N ASP A 12 4.87 66.46 41.69
CA ASP A 12 5.16 65.02 41.88
C ASP A 12 4.07 63.92 41.95
N GLY A 13 4.24 62.90 41.09
CA GLY A 13 3.99 61.50 41.52
C GLY A 13 3.53 60.47 40.48
N ASN A 14 4.49 59.73 39.89
CA ASN A 14 4.34 58.37 39.35
C ASN A 14 3.43 58.11 38.12
N HIS A 15 4.05 58.20 36.94
CA HIS A 15 3.64 57.37 35.78
C HIS A 15 3.95 55.89 36.02
N HIS A 16 2.94 55.08 36.33
CA HIS A 16 3.02 53.62 36.17
C HIS A 16 2.88 53.23 34.68
N THR A 17 3.96 53.35 33.91
CA THR A 17 4.09 52.59 32.67
C THR A 17 4.59 51.18 33.01
N GLY A 18 3.65 50.27 33.24
CA GLY A 18 3.94 48.84 33.43
C GLY A 18 4.52 48.24 32.14
N LYS A 19 5.85 48.23 32.05
CA LYS A 19 6.55 47.47 31.02
C LYS A 19 6.38 45.99 31.35
N VAL A 20 5.74 45.24 30.46
CA VAL A 20 5.68 43.78 30.57
C VAL A 20 7.04 43.23 30.13
N ASP A 21 7.99 43.24 31.05
CA ASP A 21 9.28 42.59 30.83
C ASP A 21 9.07 41.07 30.84
N ALA A 22 9.22 40.47 29.66
CA ALA A 22 9.23 39.03 29.48
C ALA A 22 10.54 38.45 30.05
N GLU A 23 10.64 38.36 31.38
CA GLU A 23 11.87 37.93 32.04
C GLU A 23 12.11 36.42 31.86
N ALA A 24 13.10 36.13 31.02
CA ALA A 24 13.43 34.83 30.46
C ALA A 24 13.65 33.69 31.49
N PRO A 25 13.28 32.43 31.13
CA PRO A 25 13.66 31.23 31.89
C PRO A 25 15.16 30.86 31.75
N ASP A 26 16.00 31.75 31.21
CA ASP A 26 17.41 31.47 30.85
C ASP A 26 18.34 31.22 32.05
N ARG A 27 18.03 31.78 33.23
CA ARG A 27 18.94 31.70 34.39
C ARG A 27 19.06 30.28 34.95
N GLY A 28 17.96 29.52 35.00
CA GLY A 28 17.96 28.16 35.57
C GLY A 28 18.75 27.13 34.73
N LEU A 29 18.52 27.12 33.41
CA LEU A 29 19.17 26.20 32.49
C LEU A 29 20.69 26.40 32.42
N ARG A 30 21.15 27.67 32.37
CA ARG A 30 22.59 27.99 32.37
C ARG A 30 23.29 27.55 33.65
N GLN A 31 22.68 27.77 34.81
CA GLN A 31 23.28 27.45 36.11
C GLN A 31 23.37 25.94 36.36
N PHE A 32 22.43 25.16 35.82
CA PHE A 32 22.52 23.70 35.83
C PHE A 32 23.60 23.19 34.86
N TRP A 33 23.68 23.75 33.65
CA TRP A 33 24.75 23.45 32.68
C TRP A 33 26.16 23.70 33.25
N GLN A 34 26.34 24.76 34.05
CA GLN A 34 27.63 25.08 34.68
C GLN A 34 28.09 24.07 35.75
N LYS A 35 27.21 23.21 36.27
CA LYS A 35 27.57 22.11 37.20
C LYS A 35 27.97 20.80 36.51
N VAL A 36 27.71 20.68 35.20
CA VAL A 36 28.04 19.48 34.41
C VAL A 36 29.54 19.47 34.07
N PRO A 37 30.27 18.34 34.23
CA PRO A 37 31.70 18.26 33.89
C PRO A 37 31.95 18.51 32.39
N PRO A 38 33.09 19.13 32.00
CA PRO A 38 33.28 19.70 30.67
C PRO A 38 33.17 18.68 29.52
N GLY A 39 33.58 17.42 29.71
CA GLY A 39 33.44 16.37 28.69
C GLY A 39 31.99 15.99 28.38
N LEU A 40 31.06 16.11 29.34
CA LEU A 40 29.65 15.78 29.10
C LEU A 40 28.91 16.90 28.35
N ARG A 41 29.39 18.15 28.46
CA ARG A 41 28.85 19.33 27.76
C ARG A 41 29.02 19.28 26.24
N THR A 42 30.04 18.57 25.75
CA THR A 42 30.27 18.37 24.30
C THR A 42 29.62 17.09 23.80
N VAL A 43 29.62 16.01 24.60
CA VAL A 43 28.98 14.73 24.24
C VAL A 43 27.46 14.89 24.09
N LEU A 44 26.79 15.64 24.98
CA LEU A 44 25.33 15.79 24.94
C LEU A 44 24.80 16.41 23.62
N PRO A 45 25.26 17.60 23.16
CA PRO A 45 24.80 18.16 21.89
C PRO A 45 25.26 17.34 20.69
N LEU A 46 26.46 16.74 20.72
CA LEU A 46 26.94 15.87 19.65
C LEU A 46 26.05 14.63 19.48
N ALA A 47 25.70 13.96 20.58
CA ALA A 47 24.81 12.80 20.58
C ALA A 47 23.40 13.16 20.08
N LEU A 48 22.89 14.34 20.44
CA LEU A 48 21.62 14.86 19.93
C LEU A 48 21.67 15.10 18.42
N LEU A 49 22.73 15.74 17.92
CA LEU A 49 22.93 16.02 16.51
C LEU A 49 23.06 14.72 15.70
N VAL A 50 23.86 13.75 16.18
CA VAL A 50 23.98 12.40 15.60
C VAL A 50 22.63 11.69 15.59
N SER A 51 21.84 11.79 16.66
CA SER A 51 20.50 11.19 16.73
C SER A 51 19.53 11.81 15.72
N VAL A 52 19.55 13.13 15.55
CA VAL A 52 18.76 13.84 14.51
C VAL A 52 19.19 13.42 13.11
N VAL A 53 20.50 13.30 12.85
CA VAL A 53 21.02 12.83 11.55
C VAL A 53 20.60 11.39 11.27
N ILE A 54 20.70 10.48 12.25
CA ILE A 54 20.28 9.08 12.11
C ILE A 54 18.78 9.00 11.85
N VAL A 55 17.93 9.70 12.62
CA VAL A 55 16.47 9.68 12.44
C VAL A 55 16.05 10.36 11.13
N GLY A 56 16.73 11.43 10.72
CA GLY A 56 16.53 12.11 9.44
C GLY A 56 16.87 11.18 8.27
N PHE A 57 18.05 10.57 8.30
CA PHE A 57 18.50 9.61 7.30
C PHE A 57 17.59 8.37 7.23
N TYR A 58 17.16 7.83 8.38
CA TYR A 58 16.27 6.66 8.42
C TYR A 58 14.85 6.98 7.90
N ASN A 59 14.39 8.22 8.00
CA ASN A 59 13.14 8.65 7.36
C ASN A 59 13.32 9.00 5.88
N TRP A 60 14.49 9.51 5.49
CA TRP A 60 14.82 9.85 4.10
C TRP A 60 15.03 8.60 3.21
N VAL A 61 15.71 7.58 3.74
CA VAL A 61 16.04 6.34 3.01
C VAL A 61 14.89 5.33 3.04
N ARG A 62 13.81 5.57 3.80
CA ARG A 62 12.58 4.79 3.65
C ARG A 62 12.00 5.05 2.26
N PRO A 63 11.84 4.03 1.40
CA PRO A 63 11.10 4.17 0.15
C PRO A 63 9.73 4.77 0.44
N SER A 64 9.20 5.56 -0.49
CA SER A 64 7.82 6.02 -0.35
C SER A 64 6.93 4.78 -0.27
N ARG A 65 5.99 4.76 0.68
CA ARG A 65 5.14 3.56 0.92
C ARG A 65 4.29 3.17 -0.29
N ASP A 66 4.13 4.12 -1.19
CA ASP A 66 3.28 4.06 -2.36
C ASP A 66 4.10 4.13 -3.67
N ASP A 67 5.32 3.57 -3.67
CA ASP A 67 6.16 3.49 -4.88
C ASP A 67 5.70 2.38 -5.83
N TRP A 68 4.56 2.64 -6.46
CA TRP A 68 3.93 1.79 -7.47
C TRP A 68 4.49 2.03 -8.88
N SER A 69 5.49 2.91 -9.04
CA SER A 69 6.10 3.27 -10.33
C SER A 69 6.80 2.09 -11.03
N HIS A 70 7.06 1.03 -10.29
CA HIS A 70 7.68 -0.21 -10.75
C HIS A 70 6.68 -1.34 -11.04
N LEU A 71 5.36 -1.12 -10.88
CA LEU A 71 4.38 -2.09 -11.35
C LEU A 71 4.39 -2.14 -12.90
N PRO A 72 4.42 -3.33 -13.52
CA PRO A 72 4.22 -3.45 -14.96
C PRO A 72 2.74 -3.19 -15.30
N ASP A 73 2.45 -2.34 -16.28
CA ASP A 73 1.06 -2.05 -16.72
C ASP A 73 0.31 -3.30 -17.24
N ARG A 74 1.05 -4.30 -17.74
CA ARG A 74 0.52 -5.53 -18.33
C ARG A 74 1.42 -6.72 -17.98
N LEU A 75 0.83 -7.83 -17.56
CA LEU A 75 1.51 -9.12 -17.44
C LEU A 75 1.33 -9.92 -18.75
N VAL A 76 2.41 -10.52 -19.23
CA VAL A 76 2.45 -11.42 -20.38
C VAL A 76 2.41 -12.87 -19.87
N CYS A 77 1.47 -13.65 -20.38
CA CYS A 77 1.25 -15.03 -19.94
C CYS A 77 2.04 -16.04 -20.76
N GLN A 78 2.78 -16.91 -20.07
CA GLN A 78 3.49 -18.05 -20.68
C GLN A 78 2.85 -19.37 -20.24
N MET A 79 2.75 -20.32 -21.17
CA MET A 79 2.13 -21.63 -20.94
C MET A 79 3.19 -22.63 -20.46
N GLN A 80 3.02 -23.18 -19.25
CA GLN A 80 3.80 -24.31 -18.75
C GLN A 80 3.45 -25.57 -19.56
N SER A 81 4.44 -26.43 -19.85
CA SER A 81 4.41 -27.43 -20.95
C SER A 81 3.53 -28.67 -20.72
N VAL A 82 2.21 -28.48 -20.56
CA VAL A 82 1.19 -29.53 -20.39
C VAL A 82 0.14 -29.41 -21.50
N THR A 83 -0.90 -30.25 -21.50
CA THR A 83 -2.08 -30.18 -22.38
C THR A 83 -2.57 -28.75 -22.57
N ARG A 84 -2.46 -28.22 -23.80
CA ARG A 84 -2.91 -26.86 -24.12
C ARG A 84 -4.43 -26.72 -23.89
N PRO A 85 -4.90 -25.71 -23.13
CA PRO A 85 -6.33 -25.45 -22.99
C PRO A 85 -7.00 -25.03 -24.31
N PRO A 86 -8.33 -25.23 -24.45
CA PRO A 86 -9.12 -24.63 -25.52
C PRO A 86 -8.93 -23.11 -25.57
N PRO A 87 -9.03 -22.45 -26.75
CA PRO A 87 -8.78 -21.01 -26.89
C PRO A 87 -9.58 -20.12 -25.93
N ALA A 88 -10.80 -20.50 -25.56
CA ALA A 88 -11.62 -19.77 -24.58
C ALA A 88 -11.05 -19.77 -23.14
N LEU A 89 -10.14 -20.68 -22.79
CA LEU A 89 -9.47 -20.73 -21.49
C LEU A 89 -7.99 -20.27 -21.57
N VAL A 90 -7.55 -19.80 -22.74
CA VAL A 90 -6.24 -19.16 -22.93
C VAL A 90 -6.34 -17.70 -22.50
N VAL A 91 -5.44 -17.26 -21.63
CA VAL A 91 -5.30 -15.86 -21.24
C VAL A 91 -4.45 -15.16 -22.31
N ASP A 92 -4.99 -14.12 -22.93
CA ASP A 92 -4.23 -13.25 -23.82
C ASP A 92 -3.31 -12.34 -23.00
N SER A 93 -3.86 -11.70 -21.97
CA SER A 93 -3.10 -10.78 -21.13
C SER A 93 -3.79 -10.42 -19.81
N VAL A 94 -3.02 -9.80 -18.92
CA VAL A 94 -3.53 -9.24 -17.66
C VAL A 94 -3.13 -7.78 -17.58
N GLY A 95 -4.09 -6.86 -17.57
CA GLY A 95 -3.84 -5.47 -17.19
C GLY A 95 -3.65 -5.36 -15.67
N VAL A 96 -2.67 -4.59 -15.23
CA VAL A 96 -2.40 -4.31 -13.81
C VAL A 96 -2.66 -2.84 -13.54
N SER A 97 -3.29 -2.52 -12.43
CA SER A 97 -3.45 -1.13 -11.99
C SER A 97 -3.56 -1.04 -10.48
N HIS A 98 -3.33 0.16 -9.96
CA HIS A 98 -3.33 0.44 -8.54
C HIS A 98 -4.25 1.62 -8.22
N PRO A 99 -5.58 1.40 -8.10
CA PRO A 99 -6.56 2.48 -7.95
C PRO A 99 -6.47 3.23 -6.61
N ARG A 100 -5.83 2.66 -5.58
CA ARG A 100 -5.61 3.24 -4.24
C ARG A 100 -4.42 2.55 -3.58
N ALA A 101 -3.65 3.28 -2.76
CA ALA A 101 -2.45 2.89 -2.01
C ALA A 101 -2.37 1.44 -1.46
N ASP A 102 -3.50 0.81 -1.15
CA ASP A 102 -3.57 -0.52 -0.55
C ASP A 102 -4.36 -1.55 -1.39
N VAL A 103 -4.70 -1.23 -2.64
CA VAL A 103 -5.57 -2.03 -3.52
C VAL A 103 -4.88 -2.37 -4.83
N LEU A 104 -4.57 -3.65 -5.06
CA LEU A 104 -4.17 -4.17 -6.36
C LEU A 104 -5.40 -4.48 -7.22
N ARG A 105 -5.42 -4.03 -8.48
CA ARG A 105 -6.45 -4.38 -9.46
C ARG A 105 -5.82 -5.09 -10.66
N LEU A 106 -6.40 -6.22 -11.04
CA LEU A 106 -6.00 -7.06 -12.16
C LEU A 106 -7.19 -7.26 -13.09
N VAL A 107 -6.98 -7.11 -14.39
CA VAL A 107 -8.00 -7.31 -15.43
C VAL A 107 -7.49 -8.38 -16.38
N VAL A 108 -8.02 -9.60 -16.25
CA VAL A 108 -7.63 -10.76 -17.06
C VAL A 108 -8.48 -10.80 -18.32
N HIS A 109 -7.84 -10.72 -19.48
CA HIS A 109 -8.46 -10.85 -20.79
C HIS A 109 -8.15 -12.23 -21.38
N PHE A 110 -9.20 -12.95 -21.79
CA PHE A 110 -9.12 -14.25 -22.45
C PHE A 110 -9.13 -14.09 -23.97
N ALA A 111 -8.47 -15.00 -24.68
CA ALA A 111 -8.34 -14.94 -26.15
C ALA A 111 -9.68 -15.14 -26.88
N GLN A 112 -10.69 -15.71 -26.21
CA GLN A 112 -12.08 -15.81 -26.68
C GLN A 112 -13.03 -15.70 -25.47
N PRO A 113 -14.32 -15.41 -25.67
CA PRO A 113 -15.30 -15.42 -24.60
C PRO A 113 -15.31 -16.73 -23.81
N LEU A 114 -15.27 -16.62 -22.47
CA LEU A 114 -15.41 -17.76 -21.57
C LEU A 114 -16.75 -18.47 -21.81
N PRO A 115 -16.81 -19.81 -21.72
CA PRO A 115 -18.08 -20.53 -21.74
C PRO A 115 -18.95 -20.14 -20.52
N ALA A 116 -20.19 -20.62 -20.48
CA ALA A 116 -21.07 -20.40 -19.33
C ALA A 116 -20.77 -21.41 -18.21
N ALA A 117 -20.75 -20.96 -16.96
CA ALA A 117 -20.74 -21.88 -15.82
C ALA A 117 -21.95 -22.84 -15.87
N PRO A 118 -21.81 -24.09 -15.42
CA PRO A 118 -20.67 -24.69 -14.74
C PRO A 118 -19.71 -25.46 -15.68
N SER A 119 -19.73 -25.27 -17.01
CA SER A 119 -19.00 -26.17 -17.93
C SER A 119 -17.47 -26.08 -17.85
N TYR A 120 -16.93 -25.22 -16.99
CA TYR A 120 -15.52 -24.93 -16.83
C TYR A 120 -15.24 -24.54 -15.37
N GLN A 121 -14.01 -24.71 -14.93
CA GLN A 121 -13.55 -24.24 -13.62
C GLN A 121 -12.22 -23.51 -13.77
N LEU A 122 -12.18 -22.24 -13.36
CA LEU A 122 -10.95 -21.47 -13.25
C LEU A 122 -10.47 -21.39 -11.80
N THR A 123 -9.16 -21.59 -11.63
CA THR A 123 -8.46 -21.32 -10.37
C THR A 123 -7.27 -20.42 -10.65
N TYR A 124 -7.31 -19.24 -10.05
CA TYR A 124 -6.26 -18.23 -10.12
C TYR A 124 -5.43 -18.31 -8.83
N ARG A 125 -4.11 -18.24 -8.95
CA ARG A 125 -3.19 -18.14 -7.82
C ARG A 125 -2.35 -16.89 -7.99
N LEU A 126 -2.30 -16.07 -6.96
CA LEU A 126 -1.58 -14.81 -6.94
C LEU A 126 -0.40 -14.90 -5.98
N ALA A 127 0.76 -14.53 -6.50
CA ALA A 127 1.99 -14.40 -5.75
C ALA A 127 2.51 -12.95 -5.81
N ASN A 128 3.15 -12.52 -4.74
CA ASN A 128 3.93 -11.30 -4.69
C ASN A 128 5.40 -11.69 -4.47
N ASN A 129 6.30 -11.28 -5.35
CA ASN A 129 7.72 -11.66 -5.32
C ASN A 129 7.91 -13.20 -5.17
N GLY A 130 7.15 -13.99 -5.95
CA GLY A 130 7.14 -15.45 -5.87
C GLY A 130 6.44 -16.07 -4.65
N THR A 131 6.04 -15.28 -3.65
CA THR A 131 5.32 -15.78 -2.45
C THR A 131 3.80 -15.75 -2.66
N PRO A 132 3.08 -16.89 -2.66
CA PRO A 132 1.62 -16.90 -2.76
C PRO A 132 0.95 -16.11 -1.63
N PHE A 133 -0.10 -15.36 -1.97
CA PHE A 133 -0.92 -14.64 -0.98
C PHE A 133 -2.43 -14.82 -1.16
N ALA A 134 -2.91 -15.04 -2.38
CA ALA A 134 -4.34 -15.26 -2.63
C ALA A 134 -4.57 -16.39 -3.64
N VAL A 135 -5.65 -17.13 -3.43
CA VAL A 135 -6.22 -18.07 -4.38
C VAL A 135 -7.66 -17.63 -4.66
N LEU A 136 -8.05 -17.64 -5.93
CA LEU A 136 -9.41 -17.35 -6.34
C LEU A 136 -9.98 -18.54 -7.10
N THR A 137 -11.09 -19.08 -6.61
CA THR A 137 -11.75 -20.27 -7.14
C THR A 137 -13.18 -19.95 -7.54
N GLN A 138 -13.59 -20.49 -8.69
CA GLN A 138 -14.98 -20.34 -9.15
C GLN A 138 -15.94 -21.07 -8.21
N ARG A 139 -17.01 -20.37 -7.80
CA ARG A 139 -18.06 -20.96 -6.96
C ARG A 139 -18.88 -21.96 -7.78
N PRO A 140 -19.27 -23.13 -7.23
CA PRO A 140 -20.08 -24.11 -7.95
C PRO A 140 -21.35 -23.48 -8.54
N GLY A 141 -21.50 -23.56 -9.86
CA GLY A 141 -22.68 -23.03 -10.57
C GLY A 141 -22.75 -21.50 -10.72
N SER A 142 -21.69 -20.75 -10.44
CA SER A 142 -21.64 -19.29 -10.66
C SER A 142 -20.38 -18.85 -11.42
N ASP A 143 -20.41 -17.66 -12.02
CA ASP A 143 -19.23 -16.94 -12.51
C ASP A 143 -18.54 -16.13 -11.37
N ASP A 144 -19.11 -16.14 -10.16
CA ASP A 144 -18.52 -15.53 -8.96
C ASP A 144 -17.28 -16.30 -8.48
N LEU A 145 -16.26 -15.54 -8.06
CA LEU A 145 -15.03 -16.09 -7.50
C LEU A 145 -15.03 -15.96 -5.98
N ALA A 146 -14.83 -17.07 -5.27
CA ALA A 146 -14.39 -17.07 -3.89
C ALA A 146 -12.92 -16.62 -3.84
N ILE A 147 -12.52 -15.92 -2.77
CA ILE A 147 -11.17 -15.40 -2.57
C ILE A 147 -10.68 -15.92 -1.23
N SER A 148 -9.58 -16.66 -1.21
CA SER A 148 -9.03 -17.27 0.00
C SER A 148 -7.57 -16.81 0.18
N ASN A 149 -7.17 -16.55 1.43
CA ASN A 149 -5.82 -16.07 1.75
C ASN A 149 -4.90 -17.26 2.06
N THR A 150 -3.84 -17.44 1.26
CA THR A 150 -2.89 -18.55 1.42
C THR A 150 -1.88 -18.37 2.54
N ARG A 151 -1.74 -17.15 3.08
CA ARG A 151 -0.84 -16.84 4.21
C ARG A 151 -1.51 -17.08 5.57
N SER A 152 -2.83 -17.20 5.64
CA SER A 152 -3.60 -17.43 6.87
C SER A 152 -4.47 -18.69 6.78
N ASP A 153 -3.82 -19.85 6.76
CA ASP A 153 -4.43 -21.19 6.77
C ASP A 153 -5.54 -21.45 5.72
N GLY A 154 -5.52 -20.70 4.61
CA GLY A 154 -6.51 -20.81 3.53
C GLY A 154 -7.85 -20.14 3.84
N SER A 155 -7.94 -19.26 4.84
CA SER A 155 -9.19 -18.63 5.24
C SER A 155 -9.84 -17.80 4.12
N ASP A 156 -11.15 -17.96 3.94
CA ASP A 156 -11.91 -17.17 2.97
C ASP A 156 -11.97 -15.69 3.37
N ILE A 157 -11.59 -14.83 2.43
CA ILE A 157 -11.66 -13.39 2.56
C ILE A 157 -13.04 -12.91 2.14
N ARG A 158 -13.74 -12.24 3.07
CA ARG A 158 -15.02 -11.61 2.79
C ARG A 158 -14.89 -10.58 1.66
N THR A 159 -15.77 -10.74 0.66
CA THR A 159 -15.86 -9.82 -0.47
C THR A 159 -16.51 -8.50 -0.09
N ASP A 160 -15.99 -7.40 -0.64
CA ASP A 160 -16.49 -6.03 -0.50
C ASP A 160 -15.96 -5.12 -1.62
N LEU A 161 -16.17 -3.80 -1.49
CA LEU A 161 -15.75 -2.79 -2.47
C LEU A 161 -14.23 -2.77 -2.73
N GLY A 162 -13.40 -3.17 -1.76
CA GLY A 162 -11.94 -3.24 -1.87
C GLY A 162 -11.40 -4.64 -2.15
N THR A 163 -12.21 -5.69 -2.00
CA THR A 163 -11.81 -7.07 -2.29
C THR A 163 -12.94 -7.82 -2.99
N HIS A 164 -12.87 -8.00 -4.30
CA HIS A 164 -13.85 -8.77 -5.06
C HIS A 164 -13.24 -9.27 -6.37
N ALA A 165 -13.82 -10.32 -6.94
CA ALA A 165 -13.43 -10.81 -8.25
C ALA A 165 -14.67 -11.35 -8.97
N ARG A 166 -14.85 -10.91 -10.22
CA ARG A 166 -16.03 -11.26 -11.03
C ARG A 166 -15.72 -11.12 -12.51
N ARG A 167 -16.50 -11.83 -13.33
CA ARG A 167 -16.60 -11.57 -14.76
C ARG A 167 -17.24 -10.20 -14.98
N THR A 168 -16.63 -9.36 -15.82
CA THR A 168 -17.14 -8.02 -16.18
C THR A 168 -17.49 -7.89 -17.66
N ALA A 169 -16.93 -8.74 -18.51
CA ALA A 169 -17.34 -8.91 -19.91
C ALA A 169 -17.24 -10.40 -20.31
N PRO A 170 -17.75 -10.81 -21.49
CA PRO A 170 -17.73 -12.22 -21.91
C PRO A 170 -16.33 -12.86 -21.91
N ASP A 171 -15.29 -12.07 -22.17
CA ASP A 171 -13.88 -12.44 -22.26
C ASP A 171 -13.02 -11.88 -21.11
N THR A 172 -13.63 -11.20 -20.12
CA THR A 172 -12.88 -10.37 -19.16
C THR A 172 -13.30 -10.65 -17.72
N VAL A 173 -12.31 -10.95 -16.88
CA VAL A 173 -12.45 -11.14 -15.43
C VAL A 173 -11.67 -10.06 -14.69
N GLU A 174 -12.36 -9.29 -13.85
CA GLU A 174 -11.76 -8.25 -13.02
C GLU A 174 -11.59 -8.73 -11.58
N MET A 175 -10.44 -8.45 -11.00
CA MET A 175 -10.08 -8.76 -9.62
C MET A 175 -9.56 -7.50 -8.94
N THR A 176 -10.12 -7.15 -7.79
CA THR A 176 -9.71 -6.03 -6.94
C THR A 176 -9.37 -6.60 -5.57
N LEU A 177 -8.20 -6.27 -5.02
CA LEU A 177 -7.63 -6.93 -3.84
C LEU A 177 -6.98 -5.93 -2.89
N ASN A 178 -7.66 -5.63 -1.78
CA ASN A 178 -7.09 -4.96 -0.61
C ASN A 178 -5.94 -5.79 -0.01
N LEU A 179 -4.72 -5.36 -0.26
CA LEU A 179 -3.46 -6.03 0.11
C LEU A 179 -3.28 -6.22 1.63
N PRO A 180 -3.68 -5.27 2.51
CA PRO A 180 -3.65 -5.47 3.97
C PRO A 180 -4.40 -6.71 4.48
N LYS A 181 -5.51 -7.11 3.83
CA LYS A 181 -6.24 -8.36 4.17
C LYS A 181 -5.41 -9.63 3.93
N PHE A 182 -4.39 -9.54 3.09
CA PHE A 182 -3.42 -10.61 2.79
C PHE A 182 -2.10 -10.42 3.56
N GLY A 183 -2.06 -9.52 4.55
CA GLY A 183 -0.86 -9.19 5.32
C GLY A 183 0.19 -8.39 4.54
N ILE A 184 -0.12 -7.92 3.32
CA ILE A 184 0.77 -7.12 2.48
C ILE A 184 0.50 -5.64 2.80
N GLN A 185 1.38 -5.03 3.59
CA GLN A 185 1.20 -3.64 4.09
C GLN A 185 2.41 -2.73 3.85
N LYS A 186 3.60 -3.32 3.66
CA LYS A 186 4.90 -2.62 3.53
C LYS A 186 5.82 -3.32 2.53
N ASP A 187 5.33 -4.36 1.86
CA ASP A 187 6.11 -5.17 0.94
C ASP A 187 6.09 -4.46 -0.42
N PHE A 188 7.22 -4.46 -1.12
CA PHE A 188 7.22 -4.17 -2.55
C PHE A 188 6.31 -5.15 -3.29
N VAL A 189 5.57 -4.69 -4.30
CA VAL A 189 4.60 -5.52 -5.02
C VAL A 189 5.05 -5.79 -6.45
N SER A 190 5.51 -7.01 -6.70
CA SER A 190 5.69 -7.58 -8.03
C SER A 190 4.66 -8.71 -8.20
N PRO A 191 3.50 -8.45 -8.85
CA PRO A 191 2.42 -9.40 -8.94
C PRO A 191 2.73 -10.45 -10.01
N THR A 192 2.62 -11.73 -9.65
CA THR A 192 2.60 -12.85 -10.59
C THR A 192 1.25 -13.54 -10.50
N LEU A 193 0.58 -13.73 -11.64
CA LEU A 193 -0.68 -14.45 -11.74
C LEU A 193 -0.43 -15.82 -12.37
N ALA A 194 -0.81 -16.89 -11.70
CA ALA A 194 -0.87 -18.23 -12.29
C ALA A 194 -2.33 -18.66 -12.47
N VAL A 195 -2.72 -19.00 -13.71
CA VAL A 195 -4.07 -19.41 -14.08
C VAL A 195 -4.07 -20.89 -14.44
N SER A 196 -4.82 -21.67 -13.66
CA SER A 196 -5.12 -23.07 -13.95
C SER A 196 -6.58 -23.20 -14.37
N SER A 197 -6.83 -24.05 -15.37
CA SER A 197 -8.16 -24.25 -15.94
C SER A 197 -8.48 -25.74 -16.05
N GLN A 198 -9.73 -26.07 -15.79
CA GLN A 198 -10.33 -27.38 -16.02
C GLN A 198 -11.61 -27.20 -16.83
N LEU A 199 -11.95 -28.19 -17.66
CA LEU A 199 -13.21 -28.22 -18.39
C LEU A 199 -13.94 -29.52 -18.07
N ASP A 200 -15.22 -29.40 -17.69
CA ASP A 200 -16.09 -30.55 -17.48
C ASP A 200 -16.53 -31.10 -18.84
N ALA A 201 -15.96 -32.24 -19.23
CA ALA A 201 -16.38 -32.96 -20.40
C ALA A 201 -17.77 -33.57 -20.17
N ARG A 202 -18.73 -33.36 -21.08
CA ARG A 202 -20.06 -33.99 -20.99
C ARG A 202 -19.93 -35.52 -20.95
N GLY A 203 -20.12 -36.11 -19.77
CA GLY A 203 -20.08 -37.55 -19.55
C GLY A 203 -18.69 -38.15 -19.28
N GLY A 204 -17.69 -37.36 -18.88
CA GLY A 204 -16.34 -37.84 -18.58
C GLY A 204 -15.69 -37.15 -17.37
N GLU A 205 -14.49 -37.61 -17.00
CA GLU A 205 -13.67 -37.00 -15.94
C GLU A 205 -13.22 -35.57 -16.30
N PRO A 206 -13.05 -34.68 -15.30
CA PRO A 206 -12.60 -33.30 -15.53
C PRO A 206 -11.18 -33.27 -16.11
N MET A 207 -11.00 -32.58 -17.24
CA MET A 207 -9.69 -32.48 -17.88
C MET A 207 -8.95 -31.24 -17.39
N ALA A 208 -7.81 -31.44 -16.71
CA ALA A 208 -6.92 -30.36 -16.31
C ALA A 208 -5.97 -29.95 -17.45
N TYR A 209 -5.79 -28.64 -17.65
CA TYR A 209 -4.93 -28.07 -18.68
C TYR A 209 -3.68 -27.40 -18.13
N ALA A 210 -2.79 -27.01 -19.04
CA ALA A 210 -1.58 -26.25 -18.78
C ALA A 210 -1.82 -25.01 -17.90
N LEU A 211 -0.97 -24.90 -16.88
CA LEU A 211 -0.84 -23.70 -16.07
C LEU A 211 -0.30 -22.56 -16.94
N GLN A 212 -0.98 -21.42 -16.95
CA GLN A 212 -0.50 -20.19 -17.58
C GLN A 212 0.07 -19.30 -16.48
N VAL A 213 1.30 -18.82 -16.62
CA VAL A 213 1.97 -17.96 -15.64
C VAL A 213 2.25 -16.61 -16.27
N CYS A 214 1.61 -15.57 -15.75
CA CYS A 214 1.68 -14.20 -16.21
C CYS A 214 2.59 -13.38 -15.29
N HIS A 215 3.59 -12.75 -15.88
CA HIS A 215 4.60 -11.89 -15.27
C HIS A 215 4.81 -10.65 -16.15
N GLY A 216 5.38 -9.59 -15.59
CA GLY A 216 5.75 -8.36 -16.31
C GLY A 216 7.17 -7.92 -15.96
#